data_AF-A0A2V2QJF1-F1
#
_entry.id   AF-A0A2V2QJF1-F1
#
_cell.length_a   1.000
_cell.length_b   1.000
_cell.length_c   1.000
_cell.angle_alpha   90.00
_cell.angle_beta   90.00
_cell.angle_gamma   90.00
#
_symmetry.space_group_name_H-M   'P 1'
#
loop_
_entity.id
_entity.type
_entity.pdbx_description
1 polymer ?
#
loop_
_entity_poly.entity_id
_entity_poly.type
_entity_poly.pdbx_seq_one_letter_code
_entity_poly.pdbx_strand_id
1 'polypeptide(L)' 'AVGVEADGVCALVAVGRDGSEETVSSWSAGGAGAGGPVEVAGGAALRPEGIDRFEVRTAEGRRLVTVVR' A
#
# COMPACT_ATOMS: atom_id res chain seq x y z
N ALA A 1 2.57 9.37 -9.05
CA ALA A 1 1.67 8.22 -9.26
C ALA A 1 2.50 6.95 -9.37
N VAL A 2 2.15 5.90 -8.63
CA VAL A 2 2.78 4.58 -8.72
C VAL A 2 1.81 3.66 -9.46
N GLY A 3 2.27 3.02 -10.54
CA GLY A 3 1.50 1.97 -11.22
C GLY A 3 1.76 0.62 -10.56
N VAL A 4 0.71 -0.12 -10.23
CA VAL A 4 0.81 -1.43 -9.57
C VAL A 4 0.04 -2.45 -10.40
N GLU A 5 0.74 -3.45 -10.94
CA GLU A 5 0.09 -4.55 -11.66
C GLU A 5 -0.26 -5.67 -10.67
N ALA A 6 -1.53 -5.68 -10.27
CA ALA A 6 -2.08 -6.73 -9.44
C ALA A 6 -3.53 -7.00 -9.82
N ASP A 7 -3.92 -8.26 -9.67
CA ASP A 7 -5.31 -8.71 -9.77
C ASP A 7 -5.76 -9.11 -8.36
N GLY A 8 -6.94 -8.63 -7.95
CA GLY A 8 -7.49 -8.83 -6.60
C GLY A 8 -7.21 -7.70 -5.60
N VAL A 9 -7.41 -7.98 -4.32
CA VAL A 9 -7.38 -6.96 -3.26
C VAL A 9 -5.94 -6.58 -2.91
N CYS A 10 -5.66 -5.29 -2.88
CA CYS A 10 -4.39 -4.71 -2.46
C CYS A 10 -4.57 -3.79 -1.25
N ALA A 11 -3.49 -3.57 -0.52
CA ALA A 11 -3.42 -2.68 0.62
C ALA A 11 -2.15 -1.83 0.59
N LEU A 12 -2.28 -0.57 1.01
CA LEU A 12 -1.17 0.29 1.36
C LEU A 12 -0.88 0.11 2.84
N VAL A 13 0.35 -0.29 3.16
CA VAL A 13 0.80 -0.59 4.51
C VAL A 13 1.92 0.36 4.88
N ALA A 14 1.78 1.06 6.01
CA ALA A 14 2.87 1.80 6.65
C ALA A 14 3.67 0.84 7.52
N VAL A 15 4.98 0.82 7.33
CA VAL A 15 5.90 0.03 8.17
C VAL A 15 6.69 0.99 9.04
N GLY A 16 6.55 0.83 10.36
CA GLY A 16 7.29 1.59 11.36
C GLY A 16 8.76 1.20 11.43
N ARG A 17 9.60 2.10 11.93
CA ARG A 17 11.03 1.84 12.17
C ARG A 17 11.29 0.74 13.19
N ASP A 18 10.31 0.46 14.04
CA ASP A 18 10.29 -0.64 15.01
C ASP A 18 9.77 -1.96 14.42
N GLY A 19 9.38 -1.96 13.14
CA GLY A 19 8.80 -3.11 12.44
C GLY A 19 7.29 -3.26 12.61
N SER A 20 6.61 -2.35 13.33
CA SER A 20 5.15 -2.32 13.36
C SER A 20 4.56 -2.11 11.96
N GLU A 21 3.39 -2.68 11.70
CA GLU A 21 2.73 -2.57 10.40
C GLU A 21 1.29 -2.09 10.60
N GLU A 22 0.89 -1.09 9.83
CA GLU A 22 -0.47 -0.58 9.82
C GLU A 22 -1.01 -0.45 8.41
N THR A 23 -2.19 -1.03 8.17
CA THR A 23 -2.92 -0.83 6.91
C THR A 23 -3.50 0.58 6.88
N VAL A 24 -3.03 1.38 5.92
CA VAL A 24 -3.49 2.75 5.68
C VAL A 24 -4.81 2.75 4.91
N SER A 25 -4.91 1.90 3.89
CA SER A 25 -6.07 1.78 2.99
C SER A 25 -6.01 0.47 2.19
N SER A 26 -7.14 0.04 1.62
CA SER A 26 -7.23 -1.12 0.72
C SER A 26 -8.16 -0.86 -0.47
N TRP A 27 -7.91 -1.55 -1.58
CA TRP A 27 -8.70 -1.43 -2.81
C TRP A 27 -8.69 -2.74 -3.61
N SER A 28 -9.61 -2.87 -4.56
CA SER A 28 -9.61 -3.96 -5.54
C SER A 28 -8.89 -3.53 -6.81
N ALA A 29 -7.87 -4.28 -7.22
CA ALA A 29 -7.13 -4.10 -8.47
C ALA A 29 -7.59 -5.12 -9.53
N GLY A 30 -7.34 -4.85 -10.82
CA GLY A 30 -7.60 -5.81 -11.91
C GLY A 30 -9.02 -5.87 -12.47
N GLY A 31 -9.97 -5.06 -12.00
CA GLY A 31 -11.33 -4.98 -12.57
C GLY A 31 -11.39 -4.36 -13.98
N ALA A 32 -12.54 -4.45 -14.66
CA ALA A 32 -12.74 -3.81 -15.98
C ALA A 32 -12.46 -2.29 -15.89
N GLY A 33 -11.41 -1.82 -16.56
CA GLY A 33 -10.88 -0.45 -16.45
C GLY A 33 -9.63 -0.30 -15.58
N ALA A 34 -9.07 -1.38 -15.05
CA ALA A 34 -7.77 -1.40 -14.38
C ALA A 34 -6.64 -1.19 -15.39
N GLY A 35 -5.76 -0.23 -15.11
CA GLY A 35 -4.69 0.21 -16.01
C GLY A 35 -4.29 1.67 -15.84
N GLY A 36 -5.04 2.44 -15.06
CA GLY A 36 -4.72 3.82 -14.69
C GLY A 36 -4.07 3.96 -13.31
N PRO A 37 -3.52 5.15 -13.00
CA PRO A 37 -3.00 5.46 -11.68
C PRO A 37 -4.08 5.30 -10.61
N VAL A 38 -3.71 4.68 -9.48
CA VAL A 38 -4.59 4.55 -8.32
C VAL A 38 -4.23 5.66 -7.34
N GLU A 39 -5.19 6.54 -7.09
CA GLU A 39 -5.11 7.52 -6.01
C GLU A 39 -5.73 6.92 -4.76
N VAL A 40 -4.94 6.83 -3.69
CA VAL A 40 -5.37 6.23 -2.42
C VAL A 40 -5.26 7.27 -1.32
N ALA A 41 -6.35 7.45 -0.58
CA ALA A 41 -6.39 8.22 0.65
C ALA A 41 -6.68 7.27 1.83
N GLY A 42 -6.12 7.58 2.98
CA GLY A 42 -6.26 6.78 4.19
C GLY A 42 -5.49 7.39 5.35
N GLY A 43 -5.53 6.73 6.51
CA GLY A 43 -4.85 7.19 7.70
C GLY A 43 -4.18 6.02 8.42
N ALA A 44 -3.04 6.29 9.04
CA ALA A 44 -2.37 5.38 9.97
C ALA A 44 -2.25 6.11 11.32
N ALA A 45 -2.23 5.35 12.42
CA ALA A 45 -1.93 5.88 13.74
C ALA A 45 -0.43 6.19 13.88
N LEU A 46 0.42 5.49 13.13
CA LEU A 46 1.83 5.79 12.99
C LEU A 46 2.07 7.26 12.61
N ARG A 47 2.87 7.96 13.43
CA ARG A 47 3.31 9.31 13.09
C ARG A 47 4.26 9.27 11.89
N PRO A 48 4.21 10.28 10.98
CA PRO A 48 5.02 10.27 9.77
C PRO A 48 6.53 10.08 10.00
N GLU A 49 7.06 10.56 11.13
CA GLU A 49 8.49 10.45 11.48
C GLU A 49 8.87 9.04 11.94
N GLY A 50 7.90 8.25 12.40
CA GLY A 50 8.05 6.87 12.83
C GLY A 50 7.96 5.86 11.69
N ILE A 51 7.53 6.28 10.49
CA ILE A 51 7.42 5.43 9.31
C ILE A 51 8.80 5.28 8.66
N ASP A 52 9.20 4.04 8.44
CA ASP A 52 10.40 3.66 7.68
C ASP A 52 10.12 3.66 6.18
N ARG A 53 9.01 3.00 5.79
CA ARG A 53 8.61 2.85 4.39
C ARG A 53 7.12 2.59 4.28
N PHE A 54 6.61 2.76 3.06
CA PHE A 54 5.31 2.27 2.67
C PHE A 54 5.45 1.07 1.75
N GLU A 55 4.52 0.13 1.85
CA GLU A 55 4.45 -1.04 0.99
C GLU A 55 3.07 -1.16 0.37
N VAL A 56 3.00 -1.59 -0.89
CA VAL A 56 1.76 -2.10 -1.47
C VAL A 56 1.82 -3.62 -1.44
N ARG A 57 0.82 -4.25 -0.83
CA ARG A 57 0.74 -5.71 -0.70
C ARG A 57 -0.59 -6.24 -1.24
N THR A 58 -0.57 -7.44 -1.82
CA THR A 58 -1.81 -8.17 -2.11
C THR A 58 -2.41 -8.74 -0.83
N ALA A 59 -3.69 -9.11 -0.84
CA ALA A 59 -4.36 -9.77 0.28
C ALA A 59 -3.69 -11.10 0.68
N GLU A 60 -2.97 -11.75 -0.26
CA GLU A 60 -2.18 -12.96 -0.01
C GLU A 60 -0.80 -12.65 0.62
N GLY A 61 -0.52 -11.38 0.93
CA GLY A 61 0.71 -10.94 1.57
C GLY A 61 1.89 -10.71 0.63
N ARG A 62 1.69 -10.81 -0.70
CA ARG A 62 2.77 -10.53 -1.66
C ARG A 62 3.04 -9.04 -1.72
N ARG A 63 4.30 -8.64 -1.51
CA ARG A 63 4.74 -7.26 -1.64
C ARG A 63 5.00 -6.92 -3.11
N LEU A 64 4.34 -5.87 -3.59
CA LEU A 64 4.40 -5.41 -4.97
C LEU A 64 5.27 -4.18 -5.12
N VAL A 65 5.15 -3.24 -4.18
CA VAL A 65 5.89 -1.98 -4.19
C VAL A 65 6.46 -1.71 -2.80
N THR A 66 7.63 -1.08 -2.78
CA THR A 66 8.18 -0.44 -1.60
C THR A 66 8.52 1.00 -1.94
N VAL A 67 8.02 1.94 -1.14
CA VAL A 67 8.36 3.35 -1.21
C VAL A 67 9.12 3.68 0.05
N VAL A 68 10.44 3.81 -0.08
CA VAL A 68 11.29 4.35 0.97
C VAL A 68 11.20 5.86 0.96
N ARG A 69 11.24 6.47 2.15
CA ARG A 69 11.36 7.91 2.29
C ARG A 69 12.82 8.33 2.32
#